data_AF-A0A094KVY6-F1
#
_entry.id   AF-A0A094KVY6-F1
#
_cell.length_a   1.000
_cell.length_b   1.000
_cell.length_c   1.000
_cell.angle_alpha   90.00
_cell.angle_beta   90.00
_cell.angle_gamma   90.00
#
_symmetry.space_group_name_H-M   'P 1'
#
loop_
_entity.id
_entity.type
_entity.pdbx_description
1 polymer ?
#
loop_
_entity_poly.entity_id
_entity_poly.type
_entity_poly.pdbx_seq_one_letter_code
_entity_poly.pdbx_strand_id
1 'polypeptide(L)' 'MDGYFGNPFRLSRGKKHGSTLDLFRGYVVDRLDTDEEYYRRVKGLRGKILVCFCKPNPCHGDILAEYVERL' A
#
# COMPACT_ATOMS: atom_id res chain seq x y z
N MET A 1 11.53 -11.46 3.88
CA MET A 1 10.39 -10.52 3.89
C MET A 1 10.55 -9.61 2.69
N ASP A 2 9.90 -9.94 1.58
CA ASP A 2 10.19 -9.37 0.25
C ASP A 2 9.66 -7.96 0.04
N GLY A 3 9.11 -7.31 1.08
CA GLY A 3 8.61 -5.93 0.98
C GLY A 3 7.55 -5.75 -0.11
N TYR A 4 6.86 -6.82 -0.51
CA TYR A 4 6.03 -6.88 -1.71
C TYR A 4 4.89 -5.84 -1.72
N PHE A 5 4.39 -5.49 -0.53
CA PHE A 5 3.35 -4.49 -0.31
C PHE A 5 3.91 -3.09 0.03
N GLY A 6 5.23 -2.95 0.02
CA GLY A 6 5.91 -1.69 0.31
C GLY A 6 5.71 -0.67 -0.81
N ASN A 7 5.78 0.60 -0.44
CA ASN A 7 5.72 1.69 -1.42
C ASN A 7 7.02 1.74 -2.25
N PRO A 8 6.98 1.52 -3.58
CA PRO A 8 8.17 1.63 -4.43
C PRO A 8 8.65 3.08 -4.59
N PHE A 9 7.78 4.06 -4.34
CA PHE A 9 8.12 5.48 -4.41
C PHE A 9 8.87 5.89 -3.14
N ARG A 10 10.18 6.09 -3.27
CA ARG A 10 11.01 6.59 -2.16
C ARG A 10 10.62 8.01 -1.80
N LEU A 11 10.46 8.24 -0.49
CA LEU A 11 10.30 9.58 0.05
C LEU A 11 11.65 10.32 -0.03
N SER A 12 11.72 11.42 -0.78
CA SER A 12 12.92 12.27 -0.77
C SER A 12 13.07 12.99 0.58
N ARG A 13 14.33 13.20 0.99
CA ARG A 13 14.68 13.90 2.24
C ARG A 13 14.03 15.29 2.26
N GLY A 14 13.22 15.57 3.28
CA GLY A 14 12.50 16.85 3.44
C GLY A 14 11.07 16.90 2.88
N LYS A 15 10.57 15.85 2.21
CA LYS A 15 9.16 15.73 1.84
C LYS A 15 8.32 15.32 3.06
N LYS A 16 7.08 15.80 3.14
CA LYS A 16 6.15 15.43 4.22
C LYS A 16 5.84 13.93 4.15
N HIS A 17 5.69 13.30 5.33
CA HIS A 17 5.14 11.95 5.41
C HIS A 17 3.80 11.92 4.67
N GLY A 18 3.66 11.00 3.72
CA GLY A 18 2.46 10.89 2.90
C GLY A 18 2.54 11.50 1.50
N SER A 19 3.60 12.26 1.16
CA SER A 19 3.71 12.87 -0.19
C SER A 19 3.74 11.85 -1.34
N THR A 20 4.10 10.59 -1.09
CA THR A 20 4.13 9.51 -2.09
C THR A 20 2.92 8.58 -2.01
N LEU A 21 1.96 8.85 -1.13
CA LEU A 21 0.77 8.02 -0.94
C LEU A 21 -0.20 8.11 -2.10
N ASP A 22 -0.33 9.30 -2.70
CA ASP A 22 -1.20 9.49 -3.86
C ASP A 22 -0.71 8.68 -5.06
N LEU A 23 0.60 8.73 -5.33
CA LEU A 23 1.27 7.87 -6.32
C LEU A 23 1.10 6.38 -6.00
N PHE A 24 1.26 6.01 -4.73
CA PHE A 24 1.07 4.64 -4.29
C PHE A 24 -0.38 4.18 -4.48
N ARG A 25 -1.36 5.07 -4.26
CA ARG A 25 -2.78 4.78 -4.48
C ARG A 25 -3.06 4.44 -5.94
N GLY A 26 -2.54 5.23 -6.87
CA GLY A 26 -2.63 4.95 -8.30
C GLY A 26 -1.95 3.64 -8.68
N TYR A 27 -0.75 3.40 -8.13
CA TYR A 27 0.00 2.16 -8.36
C TYR A 27 -0.73 0.90 -7.86
N VAL A 28 -1.38 0.97 -6.69
CA VAL A 28 -2.18 -0.15 -6.16
C VAL A 28 -3.35 -0.43 -7.08
N VAL A 29 -4.11 0.59 -7.50
CA VAL A 29 -5.26 0.40 -8.41
C VAL A 29 -4.84 -0.20 -9.73
N ASP A 30 -3.80 0.37 -10.35
CA ASP A 30 -3.26 -0.09 -11.62
C ASP A 30 -2.77 -1.55 -11.53
N ARG A 31 -2.03 -1.92 -10.47
CA ARG A 31 -1.61 -3.31 -10.26
C ARG A 31 -2.75 -4.24 -9.89
N LEU A 32 -3.77 -3.78 -9.19
CA LEU A 32 -4.94 -4.62 -8.89
C LEU A 32 -5.70 -5.02 -10.17
N ASP A 33 -5.66 -4.18 -11.21
CA ASP A 33 -6.28 -4.45 -12.52
C ASP A 33 -5.36 -5.25 -13.45
N THR A 34 -4.08 -4.90 -13.49
CA THR A 34 -3.10 -5.46 -14.45
C THR A 34 -2.36 -6.71 -13.96
N ASP A 35 -2.28 -6.93 -12.64
CA ASP A 35 -1.50 -8.01 -12.03
C ASP A 35 -2.39 -8.89 -11.14
N GLU A 36 -2.82 -10.03 -11.71
CA GLU A 36 -3.63 -11.02 -11.01
C GLU A 36 -2.97 -11.59 -9.75
N GLU A 37 -1.64 -11.72 -9.73
CA GLU A 37 -0.93 -12.22 -8.55
C GLU A 37 -0.99 -11.19 -7.43
N TYR A 38 -0.76 -9.92 -7.77
CA TYR A 38 -0.90 -8.81 -6.85
C TYR A 38 -2.32 -8.76 -6.27
N TYR A 39 -3.34 -8.86 -7.13
CA TYR A 39 -4.74 -8.95 -6.71
C TYR A 39 -4.99 -10.09 -5.72
N ARG A 40 -4.56 -11.32 -6.01
CA ARG A 40 -4.73 -12.47 -5.11
C ARG A 40 -4.04 -12.26 -3.77
N ARG A 41 -2.82 -11.73 -3.79
CA ARG A 41 -2.03 -11.44 -2.58
C ARG A 41 -2.69 -10.35 -1.73
N VAL A 42 -3.14 -9.27 -2.35
CA VAL A 42 -3.88 -8.19 -1.66
C VAL A 42 -5.19 -8.74 -1.08
N LYS A 43 -5.98 -9.48 -1.86
CA LYS A 43 -7.20 -10.14 -1.37
C LYS A 43 -6.92 -11.07 -0.17
N GLY A 44 -5.78 -11.76 -0.16
CA GLY A 44 -5.32 -12.60 0.96
C GLY A 44 -4.96 -11.82 2.24
N LEU A 45 -4.88 -10.49 2.18
CA LEU A 45 -4.73 -9.62 3.35
C LEU A 45 -6.05 -9.39 4.08
N ARG A 46 -7.19 -9.77 3.50
CA ARG A 46 -8.52 -9.58 4.12
C ARG A 46 -8.58 -10.29 5.47
N GLY A 47 -8.96 -9.54 6.50
CA GLY A 47 -9.00 -10.02 7.88
C GLY A 47 -7.63 -10.09 8.59
N LYS A 48 -6.55 -9.64 7.96
CA LYS A 48 -5.23 -9.51 8.61
C LYS A 48 -5.00 -8.08 9.10
N ILE A 49 -4.20 -7.96 10.16
CA ILE A 49 -3.76 -6.67 10.69
C ILE A 49 -2.45 -6.26 10.00
N LEU A 50 -2.47 -5.15 9.27
CA LEU A 50 -1.29 -4.57 8.66
C LEU A 50 -0.61 -3.62 9.64
N VAL A 51 0.55 -4.02 10.15
CA VAL A 51 1.39 -3.17 11.02
C VAL A 51 2.50 -2.52 10.21
N CYS A 52 2.68 -1.22 10.42
CA CYS A 52 3.75 -0.45 9.81
C CYS A 52 4.34 0.55 10.81
N PHE A 53 5.64 0.80 10.69
CA PHE A 53 6.36 1.77 11.51
C PHE A 53 5.96 3.23 11.24
N CYS A 54 5.20 3.50 10.17
CA CYS A 54 4.79 4.87 9.82
C CYS A 54 3.70 5.43 10.74
N LYS A 55 2.90 4.58 11.42
CA LYS A 55 1.85 5.07 12.33
C LYS A 55 2.48 5.90 13.47
N PRO A 56 1.83 6.99 13.92
CA PRO A 56 0.47 7.43 13.57
C PRO A 56 0.33 8.24 12.28
N ASN A 57 1.42 8.48 11.53
CA ASN A 57 1.38 9.25 10.29
C ASN A 57 0.71 8.48 9.14
N PRO A 58 0.28 9.16 8.06
CA PRO A 58 -0.28 8.53 6.87
C PRO A 58 0.64 7.41 6.35
N CYS A 59 0.10 6.20 6.19
CA CYS A 59 0.85 5.00 5.82
C CYS A 59 0.32 4.36 4.54
N HIS A 60 1.21 3.69 3.80
CA HIS A 60 0.86 2.87 2.64
C HIS A 60 0.02 1.63 3.05
N GLY A 61 0.21 1.14 4.28
CA GLY A 61 -0.58 0.05 4.85
C GLY A 61 -2.06 0.42 5.03
N ASP A 62 -2.37 1.68 5.37
CA ASP A 62 -3.77 2.16 5.44
C ASP A 62 -4.44 2.13 4.05
N ILE A 63 -3.69 2.47 2.99
CA ILE A 63 -4.20 2.40 1.60
C ILE A 63 -4.52 0.96 1.22
N LEU A 64 -3.61 0.04 1.51
CA LEU A 64 -3.85 -1.38 1.23
C LEU A 64 -5.05 -1.90 2.03
N ALA A 65 -5.15 -1.58 3.31
CA ALA A 65 -6.29 -1.95 4.13
C ALA A 65 -7.62 -1.43 3.52
N GLU A 66 -7.66 -0.16 3.11
CA GLU A 66 -8.82 0.44 2.45
C GLU A 66 -9.22 -0.34 1.18
N TYR A 67 -8.25 -0.69 0.32
CA TYR A 67 -8.55 -1.45 -0.89
C TYR A 67 -8.98 -2.89 -0.59
N VAL A 68 -8.34 -3.54 0.38
CA VAL A 68 -8.69 -4.89 0.82
C VAL A 68 -10.12 -4.97 1.35
N GLU A 69 -10.59 -3.94 2.06
CA GLU A 69 -11.97 -3.86 2.54
C GLU A 69 -12.98 -3.56 1.41
N ARG A 70 -12.53 -2.89 0.34
CA ARG A 70 -13.35 -2.59 -0.85
C ARG A 70 -13.43 -3.74 -1.86
N LEU A 71 -12.56 -4.75 -1.74
CA LEU A 71 -12.49 -5.96 -2.58
C LEU A 71 -13.37 -7.10 -2.05
#